data_AF-A0AAW2E7C0-F1
#
_entry.id   AF-A0AAW2E7C0-F1
#
_cell.length_a   1.000
_cell.length_b   1.000
_cell.length_c   1.000
_cell.angle_alpha   90.00
_cell.angle_beta   90.00
_cell.angle_gamma   90.00
#
_symmetry.space_group_name_H-M   'P 1'
#
loop_
_entity.id
_entity.type
_entity.pdbx_description
1 polymer ?
#
loop_
_entity_poly.entity_id
_entity_poly.type
_entity_poly.pdbx_seq_one_letter_code
_entity_poly.pdbx_strand_id
1 'polypeptide(L)'
;MAKPCLTFFFGFIALSAIVEASQCSIKGLPLVRNISELPQDNYGRGGLSHITVAGSVLHGMKEVEVWLQTFAPGSRTPIHRHSCEEVFVVLRGSGTLYLSSGSHEKYPGKPEEFKIYSNSTFHIPVNDAHQVWNSNEDEDLQMLVIISRPPVKVFIYEDWSMPHTAAKLKYPYYWDEHCFQSPPKDEL
;
A
#
# COMPACT_ATOMS: atom_id res chain seq x y z
N MET A 1 36.28 -13.17 -48.10
CA MET A 1 35.80 -13.76 -46.84
C MET A 1 35.49 -12.63 -45.88
N ALA A 2 34.21 -12.49 -45.50
CA ALA A 2 33.69 -11.36 -44.75
C ALA A 2 34.08 -11.43 -43.27
N LYS A 3 34.47 -10.28 -42.69
CA LYS A 3 34.61 -10.11 -41.23
C LYS A 3 33.24 -9.78 -40.65
N PRO A 4 32.80 -10.41 -39.54
CA PRO A 4 31.60 -9.96 -38.85
C PRO A 4 31.91 -8.70 -38.06
N CYS A 5 31.12 -7.65 -38.31
CA CYS A 5 31.03 -6.46 -37.48
C CYS A 5 30.24 -6.82 -36.22
N LEU A 6 30.89 -6.82 -35.05
CA LEU A 6 30.23 -7.02 -33.76
C LEU A 6 29.64 -5.69 -33.31
N THR A 7 28.36 -5.45 -33.64
CA THR A 7 27.67 -4.21 -33.26
C THR A 7 26.95 -4.38 -31.92
N PHE A 8 27.55 -3.77 -30.90
CA PHE A 8 26.96 -3.09 -29.74
C PHE A 8 25.52 -3.49 -29.29
N PHE A 9 25.44 -4.30 -28.21
CA PHE A 9 24.21 -4.54 -27.43
C PHE A 9 24.39 -4.19 -25.94
N PHE A 10 25.09 -3.10 -25.63
CA PHE A 10 25.40 -2.70 -24.24
C PHE A 10 24.70 -1.40 -23.76
N GLY A 11 23.73 -0.87 -24.53
CA GLY A 11 23.09 0.42 -24.22
C GLY A 11 21.81 0.39 -23.37
N PHE A 12 21.06 -0.73 -23.35
CA PHE A 12 19.71 -0.73 -22.76
C PHE A 12 19.65 -0.95 -21.25
N ILE A 13 20.63 -1.65 -20.67
CA ILE A 13 20.61 -1.99 -19.22
C ILE A 13 20.94 -0.77 -18.34
N ALA A 14 21.72 0.18 -18.86
CA ALA A 14 22.12 1.36 -18.09
C ALA A 14 21.00 2.42 -17.96
N LEU A 15 20.07 2.51 -18.93
CA LEU A 15 18.99 3.50 -18.87
C LEU A 15 17.89 3.14 -17.86
N SER A 16 17.54 1.87 -17.69
CA SER A 16 16.46 1.46 -16.77
C SER A 16 16.81 1.79 -15.32
N ALA A 17 18.05 1.50 -14.91
CA ALA A 17 18.51 1.75 -13.54
C ALA A 17 18.55 3.26 -13.18
N ILE A 18 18.79 4.14 -14.17
CA ILE A 18 18.82 5.60 -13.93
C ILE A 18 17.40 6.16 -13.78
N VAL A 19 16.44 5.65 -14.56
CA VAL A 19 15.02 6.03 -14.43
C VAL A 19 14.47 5.58 -13.08
N GLU A 20 14.75 4.33 -12.68
CA GLU A 20 14.31 3.76 -11.39
C GLU A 20 14.89 4.53 -10.20
N ALA A 21 16.19 4.84 -10.21
CA ALA A 21 16.82 5.62 -9.14
C ALA A 21 16.29 7.06 -9.04
N SER A 22 15.82 7.66 -10.15
CA SER A 22 15.20 8.99 -10.12
C SER A 22 13.84 8.99 -9.41
N GLN A 23 13.11 7.87 -9.48
CA GLN A 23 11.74 7.75 -9.00
C GLN A 23 11.63 7.73 -7.46
N CYS A 24 12.72 7.37 -6.78
CA CYS A 24 12.80 7.32 -5.33
C CYS A 24 13.47 8.56 -4.70
N SER A 25 13.89 9.55 -5.50
CA SER A 25 14.52 10.77 -4.98
C SER A 25 13.47 11.75 -4.46
N ILE A 26 13.53 12.05 -3.16
CA ILE A 26 12.71 13.12 -2.56
C ILE A 26 13.20 14.54 -2.90
N LYS A 27 14.43 14.68 -3.40
CA LYS A 27 15.00 15.99 -3.77
C LYS A 27 14.44 16.45 -5.11
N GLY A 28 13.90 17.68 -5.14
CA GLY A 28 13.39 18.31 -6.36
C GLY A 28 11.96 17.90 -6.74
N LEU A 29 11.20 17.26 -5.83
CA LEU A 29 9.80 16.94 -6.08
C LEU A 29 8.97 18.21 -6.29
N PRO A 30 8.09 18.25 -7.31
CA PRO A 30 7.21 19.39 -7.50
C PRO A 30 6.19 19.49 -6.37
N LEU A 31 5.89 20.72 -5.94
CA LEU A 31 4.94 20.99 -4.87
C LEU A 31 3.52 20.52 -5.22
N VAL A 32 3.11 20.76 -6.47
CA VAL A 32 1.82 20.33 -7.01
C VAL A 32 2.07 19.17 -7.97
N ARG A 33 1.35 18.07 -7.78
CA ARG A 33 1.48 16.84 -8.56
C ARG A 33 0.12 16.41 -9.08
N ASN A 34 0.08 15.97 -10.34
CA ASN A 34 -1.12 15.40 -10.93
C ASN A 34 -1.23 13.93 -10.50
N ILE A 35 -2.26 13.57 -9.73
CA ILE A 35 -2.44 12.19 -9.21
C ILE A 35 -2.55 11.19 -10.37
N SER A 36 -3.14 11.58 -11.49
CA SER A 36 -3.30 10.72 -12.68
C SER A 36 -1.97 10.38 -13.37
N GLU A 37 -0.88 11.08 -13.03
CA GLU A 37 0.46 10.84 -13.55
C GLU A 37 1.35 10.09 -12.53
N LEU A 38 0.85 9.85 -11.31
CA LEU A 38 1.60 9.09 -10.31
C LEU A 38 1.62 7.59 -10.67
N PRO A 39 2.71 6.87 -10.35
CA PRO A 39 2.80 5.45 -10.60
C PRO A 39 1.69 4.67 -9.89
N GLN A 40 1.07 3.75 -10.62
CA GLN A 40 0.04 2.85 -10.13
C GLN A 40 0.47 1.41 -10.37
N ASP A 41 0.36 0.56 -9.36
CA ASP A 41 0.69 -0.87 -9.46
C ASP A 41 -0.27 -1.72 -8.60
N ASN A 42 -0.32 -3.02 -8.86
CA ASN A 42 -1.03 -3.99 -8.03
C ASN A 42 -0.11 -4.70 -7.02
N TYR A 43 1.21 -4.55 -7.17
CA TYR A 43 2.27 -5.14 -6.36
C TYR A 43 2.13 -6.66 -6.18
N GLY A 44 1.71 -7.35 -7.24
CA GLY A 44 1.45 -8.79 -7.25
C GLY A 44 0.14 -9.21 -6.61
N ARG A 45 -0.70 -8.28 -6.14
CA ARG A 45 -2.02 -8.56 -5.55
C ARG A 45 -3.12 -8.37 -6.59
N GLY A 46 -3.59 -9.47 -7.16
CA GLY A 46 -4.71 -9.45 -8.10
C GLY A 46 -5.93 -8.69 -7.56
N GLY A 47 -6.51 -7.83 -8.40
CA GLY A 47 -7.65 -6.98 -8.04
C GLY A 47 -7.31 -5.70 -7.27
N LEU A 48 -6.04 -5.46 -6.92
CA LEU A 48 -5.58 -4.18 -6.38
C LEU A 48 -5.13 -3.24 -7.50
N SER A 49 -5.44 -1.96 -7.34
CA SER A 49 -4.69 -0.85 -7.90
C SER A 49 -4.32 0.11 -6.77
N HIS A 50 -3.04 0.46 -6.63
CA HIS A 50 -2.53 1.32 -5.57
C HIS A 50 -1.68 2.46 -6.13
N ILE A 51 -1.91 3.66 -5.59
CA ILE A 51 -1.06 4.83 -5.74
C ILE A 51 -0.74 5.37 -4.34
N THR A 52 0.54 5.58 -4.02
CA THR A 52 0.93 6.42 -2.89
C THR A 52 0.87 7.88 -3.32
N VAL A 53 -0.16 8.62 -2.89
CA VAL A 53 -0.42 10.01 -3.29
C VAL A 53 0.60 10.96 -2.63
N ALA A 54 0.85 10.76 -1.34
CA ALA A 54 1.88 11.46 -0.56
C ALA A 54 2.36 10.50 0.52
N GLY A 55 3.65 10.18 0.56
CA GLY A 55 4.15 9.11 1.43
C GLY A 55 5.57 9.34 1.90
N SER A 56 5.97 8.58 2.91
CA SER A 56 7.23 8.79 3.61
C SER A 56 8.43 8.46 2.74
N VAL A 57 8.40 7.27 2.12
CA VAL A 57 9.50 6.79 1.29
C VAL A 57 9.60 7.57 -0.02
N LEU A 58 8.47 7.76 -0.70
CA LEU A 58 8.44 8.39 -2.02
C LEU A 58 8.49 9.92 -2.01
N HIS A 59 8.00 10.55 -0.94
CA HIS A 59 7.76 12.00 -0.92
C HIS A 59 8.30 12.70 0.34
N GLY A 60 8.95 11.98 1.26
CA GLY A 60 9.56 12.56 2.45
C GLY A 60 8.58 12.94 3.57
N MET A 61 7.33 12.43 3.51
CA MET A 61 6.35 12.66 4.58
C MET A 61 6.79 12.01 5.90
N LYS A 62 6.49 12.65 7.03
CA LYS A 62 6.99 12.18 8.35
C LYS A 62 5.89 11.75 9.31
N GLU A 63 4.69 12.31 9.15
CA GLU A 63 3.63 12.17 10.15
C GLU A 63 2.38 11.52 9.57
N VAL A 64 2.06 11.81 8.30
CA VAL A 64 0.92 11.27 7.58
C VAL A 64 1.32 10.77 6.19
N GLU A 65 0.65 9.72 5.73
CA GLU A 65 0.78 9.19 4.39
C GLU A 65 -0.61 8.87 3.81
N VAL A 66 -0.77 9.10 2.51
CA VAL A 66 -2.03 9.05 1.80
C VAL A 66 -1.91 8.11 0.61
N TRP A 67 -2.84 7.17 0.51
CA TRP A 67 -2.97 6.23 -0.59
C TRP A 67 -4.29 6.42 -1.31
N LEU A 68 -4.30 6.20 -2.62
CA LEU A 68 -5.49 5.94 -3.40
C LEU A 68 -5.48 4.47 -3.78
N GLN A 69 -6.48 3.72 -3.34
CA GLN A 69 -6.60 2.29 -3.59
C GLN A 69 -7.93 1.98 -4.27
N THR A 70 -7.88 1.13 -5.29
CA THR A 70 -9.05 0.57 -5.95
C THR A 70 -9.00 -0.96 -5.83
N PHE A 71 -10.13 -1.55 -5.45
CA PHE A 71 -10.33 -2.98 -5.28
C PHE A 71 -11.38 -3.45 -6.27
N ALA A 72 -11.00 -4.36 -7.18
CA ALA A 72 -11.93 -5.03 -8.10
C ALA A 72 -12.96 -5.88 -7.32
N PRO A 73 -14.12 -6.20 -7.92
CA PRO A 73 -15.12 -7.09 -7.32
C PRO A 73 -14.51 -8.37 -6.74
N GLY A 74 -14.91 -8.72 -5.51
CA GLY A 74 -14.43 -9.90 -4.79
C GLY A 74 -13.02 -9.79 -4.19
N SER A 75 -12.24 -8.76 -4.52
CA SER A 75 -10.88 -8.58 -3.98
C SER A 75 -10.88 -8.01 -2.55
N ARG A 76 -9.86 -8.35 -1.78
CA ARG A 76 -9.75 -8.00 -0.35
C ARG A 76 -8.32 -7.76 0.07
N THR A 77 -8.14 -7.00 1.15
CA THR A 77 -6.87 -6.94 1.86
C THR A 77 -6.60 -8.28 2.56
N PRO A 78 -5.34 -8.56 2.96
CA PRO A 78 -5.11 -9.54 4.01
C PRO A 78 -5.85 -9.16 5.31
N ILE A 79 -6.02 -10.13 6.20
CA ILE A 79 -6.35 -9.82 7.60
C ILE A 79 -5.07 -9.27 8.21
N HIS A 80 -5.11 -8.07 8.80
CA HIS A 80 -3.90 -7.42 9.27
C HIS A 80 -4.15 -6.42 10.40
N ARG A 81 -3.06 -6.00 11.05
CA ARG A 81 -3.02 -4.88 11.99
C ARG A 81 -1.78 -4.00 11.78
N HIS A 82 -1.81 -2.79 12.30
CA HIS A 82 -0.66 -1.86 12.35
C HIS A 82 -0.75 -0.91 13.55
N SER A 83 0.40 -0.41 14.00
CA SER A 83 0.51 0.48 15.18
C SER A 83 0.45 1.97 14.80
N CYS A 84 -0.55 2.31 13.98
CA CYS A 84 -0.88 3.67 13.56
C CYS A 84 -2.39 3.83 13.45
N GLU A 85 -2.86 5.08 13.53
CA GLU A 85 -4.20 5.44 13.09
C GLU A 85 -4.30 5.25 11.58
N GLU A 86 -5.45 4.77 11.10
CA GLU A 86 -5.79 4.67 9.69
C GLU A 86 -7.24 5.12 9.46
N VAL A 87 -7.45 5.98 8.47
CA VAL A 87 -8.74 6.53 8.09
C VAL A 87 -9.01 6.23 6.63
N PHE A 88 -10.22 5.77 6.34
CA PHE A 88 -10.69 5.52 4.98
C PHE A 88 -11.78 6.51 4.61
N VAL A 89 -11.74 6.99 3.37
CA VAL A 89 -12.82 7.75 2.73
C VAL A 89 -13.21 7.02 1.46
N VAL A 90 -14.44 6.51 1.42
CA VAL A 90 -14.94 5.73 0.28
C VAL A 90 -15.41 6.69 -0.82
N LEU A 91 -14.68 6.72 -1.94
CA LEU A 91 -14.94 7.61 -3.06
C LEU A 91 -15.97 7.03 -4.03
N ARG A 92 -15.88 5.72 -4.29
CA ARG A 92 -16.76 4.99 -5.20
C ARG A 92 -16.97 3.57 -4.71
N GLY A 93 -18.12 3.01 -5.03
CA GLY A 93 -18.44 1.62 -4.77
C GLY A 93 -18.96 1.38 -3.36
N SER A 94 -18.97 0.10 -3.00
CA SER A 94 -19.42 -0.41 -1.70
C SER A 94 -18.66 -1.68 -1.35
N GLY A 95 -18.71 -2.09 -0.09
CA GLY A 95 -17.99 -3.25 0.39
C GLY A 95 -18.34 -3.61 1.83
N THR A 96 -17.50 -4.43 2.44
CA THR A 96 -17.63 -4.82 3.84
C THR A 96 -16.28 -4.67 4.54
N LEU A 97 -16.28 -3.96 5.67
CA LEU A 97 -15.20 -3.94 6.65
C LEU A 97 -15.44 -5.06 7.66
N TYR A 98 -14.43 -5.89 7.86
CA TYR A 98 -14.36 -6.85 8.95
C TYR A 98 -13.41 -6.30 10.02
N LEU A 99 -13.90 -6.13 11.25
CA LEU A 99 -13.12 -5.54 12.34
C LEU A 99 -13.21 -6.43 13.58
N SER A 100 -12.07 -6.73 14.19
CA SER A 100 -11.99 -7.35 15.50
C SER A 100 -11.55 -6.31 16.54
N SER A 101 -12.52 -5.91 17.36
CA SER A 101 -12.34 -5.02 18.51
C SER A 101 -11.80 -5.87 19.67
N GLY A 102 -10.48 -5.94 19.82
CA GLY A 102 -9.91 -6.90 20.77
C GLY A 102 -8.40 -7.09 20.70
N SER A 103 -7.62 -6.05 20.39
CA SER A 103 -6.16 -6.14 20.34
C SER A 103 -5.48 -6.61 21.64
N HIS A 104 -6.22 -6.68 22.76
CA HIS A 104 -5.78 -7.24 24.04
C HIS A 104 -6.01 -8.75 24.20
N GLU A 105 -6.86 -9.35 23.36
CA GLU A 105 -7.11 -10.79 23.35
C GLU A 105 -5.91 -11.56 22.81
N LYS A 106 -5.96 -12.89 22.80
CA LYS A 106 -4.85 -13.71 22.28
C LYS A 106 -4.78 -13.73 20.75
N TYR A 107 -5.94 -13.63 20.10
CA TYR A 107 -6.14 -13.70 18.65
C TYR A 107 -7.38 -12.86 18.28
N PRO A 108 -7.54 -12.45 17.00
CA PRO A 108 -8.66 -11.58 16.59
C PRO A 108 -10.06 -12.15 16.90
N GLY A 109 -10.28 -13.43 16.64
CA GLY A 109 -11.59 -14.07 16.80
C GLY A 109 -12.58 -13.64 15.71
N LYS A 110 -13.88 -13.91 15.93
CA LYS A 110 -14.91 -13.60 14.92
C LYS A 110 -15.01 -12.08 14.74
N PRO A 111 -14.79 -11.54 13.52
CA PRO A 111 -14.91 -10.12 13.28
C PRO A 111 -16.38 -9.67 13.29
N GLU A 112 -16.58 -8.40 13.64
CA GLU A 112 -17.78 -7.65 13.32
C GLU A 112 -17.76 -7.20 11.85
N GLU A 113 -18.94 -7.12 11.25
CA GLU A 113 -19.10 -6.79 9.83
C GLU A 113 -19.82 -5.46 9.67
N PHE A 114 -19.19 -4.53 8.95
CA PHE A 114 -19.75 -3.19 8.69
C PHE A 114 -19.85 -2.96 7.18
N LYS A 115 -21.03 -2.56 6.72
CA LYS A 115 -21.20 -2.14 5.33
C LYS A 115 -20.57 -0.78 5.12
N ILE A 116 -19.72 -0.69 4.11
CA ILE A 116 -19.11 0.56 3.65
C ILE A 116 -19.68 0.91 2.28
N TYR A 117 -19.88 2.19 2.03
CA TYR A 117 -20.58 2.69 0.85
C TYR A 117 -19.98 4.04 0.40
N SER A 118 -20.25 4.44 -0.84
CA SER A 118 -19.75 5.71 -1.38
C SER A 118 -20.12 6.90 -0.49
N ASN A 119 -19.17 7.82 -0.30
CA ASN A 119 -19.28 8.97 0.59
C ASN A 119 -19.42 8.63 2.09
N SER A 120 -19.00 7.43 2.51
CA SER A 120 -18.80 7.07 3.91
C SER A 120 -17.33 7.19 4.31
N THR A 121 -17.09 7.28 5.63
CA THR A 121 -15.75 7.23 6.22
C THR A 121 -15.77 6.33 7.45
N PHE A 122 -14.64 5.69 7.71
CA PHE A 122 -14.40 4.91 8.91
C PHE A 122 -12.93 5.02 9.30
N HIS A 123 -12.63 4.73 10.56
CA HIS A 123 -11.26 4.65 11.05
C HIS A 123 -11.02 3.29 11.70
N ILE A 124 -9.78 2.82 11.64
CA ILE A 124 -9.34 1.61 12.32
C ILE A 124 -8.66 2.04 13.62
N PRO A 125 -9.16 1.60 14.79
CA PRO A 125 -8.45 1.81 16.06
C PRO A 125 -7.05 1.19 16.00
N VAL A 126 -6.08 1.85 16.62
CA VAL A 126 -4.67 1.44 16.58
C VAL A 126 -4.52 -0.02 17.03
N ASN A 127 -3.82 -0.82 16.22
CA ASN A 127 -3.56 -2.25 16.41
C ASN A 127 -4.75 -3.22 16.31
N ASP A 128 -5.96 -2.76 16.02
CA ASP A 128 -7.07 -3.67 15.80
C ASP A 128 -6.91 -4.43 14.48
N ALA A 129 -7.23 -5.73 14.53
CA ALA A 129 -7.13 -6.61 13.38
C ALA A 129 -8.35 -6.40 12.47
N HIS A 130 -8.12 -6.18 11.19
CA HIS A 130 -9.17 -5.87 10.25
C HIS A 130 -8.89 -6.38 8.84
N GLN A 131 -9.94 -6.39 8.01
CA GLN A 131 -9.88 -6.68 6.59
C GLN A 131 -10.92 -5.84 5.85
N VAL A 132 -10.52 -5.19 4.76
CA VAL A 132 -11.44 -4.53 3.84
C VAL A 132 -11.66 -5.44 2.64
N TRP A 133 -12.93 -5.69 2.32
CA TRP A 133 -13.34 -6.52 1.20
C TRP A 133 -14.29 -5.74 0.30
N ASN A 134 -13.97 -5.64 -0.99
CA ASN A 134 -14.97 -5.32 -2.00
C ASN A 134 -15.92 -6.53 -2.17
N SER A 135 -16.96 -6.54 -1.33
CA SER A 135 -18.04 -7.54 -1.37
C SER A 135 -19.13 -7.21 -2.40
N ASN A 136 -18.97 -6.14 -3.18
CA ASN A 136 -19.83 -5.85 -4.32
C ASN A 136 -19.34 -6.66 -5.52
N GLU A 137 -20.26 -7.25 -6.29
CA GLU A 137 -19.94 -8.12 -7.43
C GLU A 137 -19.82 -7.36 -8.76
N ASP A 138 -20.32 -6.13 -8.83
CA ASP A 138 -20.54 -5.39 -10.07
C ASP A 138 -19.64 -4.17 -10.25
N GLU A 139 -19.17 -3.55 -9.16
CA GLU A 139 -18.40 -2.30 -9.19
C GLU A 139 -17.10 -2.35 -8.38
N ASP A 140 -16.11 -1.57 -8.80
CA ASP A 140 -14.89 -1.39 -8.00
C ASP A 140 -15.17 -0.52 -6.76
N LEU A 141 -14.53 -0.89 -5.66
CA LEU A 141 -14.43 -0.09 -4.45
C LEU A 141 -13.17 0.79 -4.52
N GLN A 142 -13.34 2.11 -4.57
CA GLN A 142 -12.24 3.06 -4.55
C GLN A 142 -12.24 3.87 -3.26
N MET A 143 -11.08 3.98 -2.62
CA MET A 143 -10.92 4.65 -1.33
C MET A 143 -9.63 5.48 -1.29
N LEU A 144 -9.72 6.63 -0.63
CA LEU A 144 -8.54 7.26 -0.05
C LEU A 144 -8.28 6.64 1.32
N VAL A 145 -7.01 6.34 1.60
CA VAL A 145 -6.55 5.79 2.87
C VAL A 145 -5.50 6.72 3.43
N ILE A 146 -5.63 7.11 4.69
CA ILE A 146 -4.71 8.01 5.37
C ILE A 146 -4.20 7.33 6.62
N ILE A 147 -2.88 7.18 6.73
CA ILE A 147 -2.24 6.62 7.92
C ILE A 147 -1.41 7.66 8.64
N SER A 148 -1.28 7.50 9.96
CA SER A 148 -0.25 8.18 10.74
C SER A 148 1.05 7.34 10.82
N ARG A 149 2.14 7.95 11.28
CA ARG A 149 3.43 7.28 11.56
C ARG A 149 3.98 6.42 10.39
N PRO A 150 4.02 6.95 9.16
CA PRO A 150 4.51 6.21 8.00
C PRO A 150 6.03 5.94 8.08
N PRO A 151 6.57 5.01 7.27
CA PRO A 151 5.83 4.06 6.43
C PRO A 151 5.16 2.96 7.28
N VAL A 152 4.10 2.36 6.72
CA VAL A 152 3.26 1.39 7.42
C VAL A 152 4.04 0.13 7.82
N LYS A 153 3.75 -0.39 9.01
CA LYS A 153 4.33 -1.65 9.53
C LYS A 153 3.17 -2.62 9.75
N VAL A 154 3.00 -3.56 8.81
CA VAL A 154 1.81 -4.40 8.74
C VAL A 154 2.10 -5.78 9.31
N PHE A 155 1.31 -6.23 10.29
CA PHE A 155 1.32 -7.61 10.76
C PHE A 155 0.15 -8.36 10.11
N ILE A 156 0.46 -9.38 9.30
CA ILE A 156 -0.51 -10.15 8.52
C ILE A 156 -0.88 -11.43 9.27
N TYR A 157 -2.17 -11.75 9.27
CA TYR A 157 -2.72 -12.99 9.79
C TYR A 157 -3.10 -13.94 8.66
N GLU A 158 -2.91 -15.24 8.88
CA GLU A 158 -3.39 -16.28 7.97
C GLU A 158 -4.91 -16.46 8.06
N ASP A 159 -5.45 -16.36 9.28
CA ASP A 159 -6.88 -16.40 9.56
C ASP A 159 -7.21 -15.62 10.86
N TRP A 160 -8.50 -15.47 11.15
CA TRP A 160 -9.01 -14.76 12.32
C TRP A 160 -8.72 -15.46 13.67
N SER A 161 -8.30 -16.73 13.67
CA SER A 161 -7.92 -17.48 14.88
C SER A 161 -6.41 -17.47 15.16
N MET A 162 -5.61 -16.97 14.22
CA MET A 162 -4.16 -16.86 14.38
C MET A 162 -3.80 -15.94 15.56
N PRO A 163 -2.98 -16.40 16.52
CA PRO A 163 -2.52 -15.58 17.63
C PRO A 163 -1.84 -14.28 17.17
N HIS A 164 -2.07 -13.17 17.87
CA HIS A 164 -1.43 -11.88 17.56
C HIS A 164 0.09 -11.96 17.56
N THR A 165 0.66 -12.82 18.41
CA THR A 165 2.10 -13.10 18.52
C THR A 165 2.67 -13.88 17.33
N ALA A 166 1.81 -14.57 16.57
CA ALA A 166 2.21 -15.35 15.40
C ALA A 166 2.06 -14.56 14.08
N ALA A 167 1.31 -13.45 14.08
CA ALA A 167 1.13 -12.60 12.92
C ALA A 167 2.49 -12.15 12.35
N LYS A 168 2.64 -12.23 11.02
CA LYS A 168 3.92 -12.02 10.35
C LYS A 168 4.08 -10.56 9.97
N LEU A 169 5.14 -9.92 10.44
CA LEU A 169 5.50 -8.56 10.02
C LEU A 169 5.89 -8.56 8.54
N LYS A 170 5.22 -7.70 7.75
CA LYS A 170 5.62 -7.32 6.40
C LYS A 170 6.09 -5.87 6.42
N TYR A 171 7.40 -5.68 6.41
CA TYR A 171 8.06 -4.37 6.37
C TYR A 171 9.42 -4.46 5.62
N PRO A 172 9.72 -3.58 4.65
CA PRO A 172 8.79 -2.62 4.03
C PRO A 172 7.56 -3.32 3.43
N TYR A 173 6.43 -2.59 3.36
CA TYR A 173 5.27 -3.11 2.68
C TYR A 173 5.48 -3.05 1.17
N TYR A 174 4.70 -3.81 0.39
CA TYR A 174 5.01 -4.08 -1.01
C TYR A 174 5.23 -2.82 -1.87
N TRP A 175 4.47 -1.75 -1.61
CA TRP A 175 4.60 -0.48 -2.34
C TRP A 175 5.81 0.38 -1.93
N ASP A 176 6.43 0.08 -0.79
CA ASP A 176 7.64 0.76 -0.32
C ASP A 176 8.92 0.01 -0.71
N GLU A 177 8.85 -1.28 -1.07
CA GLU A 177 10.02 -2.16 -1.25
C GLU A 177 11.09 -1.58 -2.18
N HIS A 178 10.67 -1.05 -3.34
CA HIS A 178 11.59 -0.56 -4.35
C HIS A 178 12.43 0.62 -3.84
N CYS A 179 11.78 1.60 -3.22
CA CYS A 179 12.45 2.81 -2.75
C CYS A 179 13.07 2.68 -1.35
N PHE A 180 12.65 1.68 -0.57
CA PHE A 180 13.26 1.38 0.73
C PHE A 180 14.67 0.77 0.60
N GLN A 181 14.97 0.08 -0.50
CA GLN A 181 16.29 -0.52 -0.76
C GLN A 181 17.31 0.48 -1.30
N SER A 182 16.88 1.68 -1.71
CA SER A 182 17.79 2.74 -2.13
C SER A 182 18.38 3.41 -0.88
N PRO A 183 19.71 3.35 -0.64
CA PRO A 183 20.28 3.98 0.53
C PRO A 183 19.94 5.49 0.51
N PRO A 184 19.51 6.07 1.64
CA PRO A 184 19.54 7.52 1.78
C PRO A 184 21.00 7.89 1.55
N LYS A 185 21.29 8.68 0.52
CA LYS A 185 22.62 9.28 0.40
C LYS A 185 22.82 10.10 1.68
N ASP A 186 23.72 9.63 2.54
CA ASP A 186 24.09 10.27 3.80
C ASP A 186 24.17 11.79 3.62
N GLU A 187 23.39 12.51 4.43
CA GLU A 187 23.60 13.94 4.63
C GLU A 187 24.68 14.09 5.70
N LEU A 188 25.94 14.14 5.23
CA LEU A 188 27.08 14.73 5.92
C LEU A 188 27.35 16.13 5.36
#